data_AF-A0A7X9KZL4-F1
#
_entry.id   AF-A0A7X9KZL4-F1
#
_cell.length_a   1.000
_cell.length_b   1.000
_cell.length_c   1.000
_cell.angle_alpha   90.00
_cell.angle_beta   90.00
_cell.angle_gamma   90.00
#
_symmetry.space_group_name_H-M   'P 1'
#
loop_
_entity.id
_entity.type
_entity.pdbx_description
1 polymer ?
#
loop_
_entity_poly.entity_id
_entity_poly.type
_entity_poly.pdbx_seq_one_letter_code
_entity_poly.pdbx_strand_id
1 'polypeptide(L)'
;MSNKPGFMFYHEDFKAICEVITDGSDFKKLVSMLMDYSENQTYTKSDNMAINAFFTMLKQKIDRDSIKYENTIEARREAGRLGGLAKQRNKNKMG
;
A
#
# COMPACT_ATOMS: atom_id res chain seq x y z
N MET A 1 -5.40 -16.66 -0.70
CA MET A 1 -5.65 -15.25 -0.34
C MET A 1 -4.92 -14.40 -1.36
N SER A 2 -5.58 -13.44 -2.01
CA SER A 2 -4.88 -12.44 -2.81
C SER A 2 -4.06 -11.55 -1.87
N ASN A 3 -2.79 -11.31 -2.18
CA ASN A 3 -1.98 -10.37 -1.41
C ASN A 3 -2.56 -8.96 -1.59
N LYS A 4 -2.95 -8.32 -0.48
CA LYS A 4 -3.28 -6.89 -0.44
C LYS A 4 -1.99 -6.07 -0.63
N PRO A 5 -2.05 -4.88 -1.25
CA PRO A 5 -0.89 -4.00 -1.33
C PRO A 5 -0.39 -3.67 0.07
N GLY A 6 0.92 -3.82 0.27
CA GLY A 6 1.58 -3.25 1.45
C GLY A 6 1.94 -1.79 1.22
N PHE A 7 2.27 -1.09 2.29
CA PHE A 7 2.73 0.30 2.26
C PHE A 7 4.08 0.43 2.97
N MET A 8 4.87 1.43 2.56
CA MET A 8 6.17 1.72 3.15
C MET A 8 6.18 3.10 3.81
N PHE A 9 6.65 3.14 5.06
CA PHE A 9 6.97 4.38 5.76
C PHE A 9 8.48 4.45 5.99
N TYR A 10 9.02 5.66 5.93
CA TYR A 10 10.46 5.91 6.10
C TYR A 10 10.79 6.24 7.55
N HIS A 11 12.08 6.20 7.89
CA HIS A 11 12.56 6.53 9.24
C HIS A 11 12.01 7.88 9.73
N GLU A 12 11.95 8.88 8.87
CA GLU A 12 11.45 10.22 9.22
C GLU A 12 9.94 10.23 9.55
N ASP A 13 9.15 9.34 8.96
CA ASP A 13 7.74 9.18 9.31
C ASP A 13 7.61 8.68 10.75
N PHE A 14 8.38 7.64 11.09
CA PHE A 14 8.35 7.07 12.43
C PHE A 14 8.91 8.03 13.49
N LYS A 15 9.99 8.75 13.19
CA LYS A 15 10.53 9.77 14.10
C LYS A 15 9.48 10.85 14.39
N ALA A 16 8.89 11.43 13.34
CA ALA A 16 7.88 12.48 13.50
C ALA A 16 6.66 12.00 14.30
N ILE A 17 6.21 10.76 14.08
CA ILE A 17 5.13 10.15 14.87
C ILE A 17 5.54 10.03 16.34
N CYS A 18 6.72 9.45 16.62
CA CYS A 18 7.17 9.22 17.99
C CYS A 18 7.51 10.51 18.76
N GLU A 19 7.85 11.60 18.07
CA GLU A 19 8.06 12.92 18.68
C GLU A 19 6.77 13.56 19.19
N VAL A 20 5.63 13.24 18.57
CA VAL A 20 4.32 13.86 18.89
C VAL A 20 3.40 12.90 19.65
N ILE A 21 3.37 11.64 19.25
CA ILE A 21 2.56 10.57 19.84
C ILE A 21 3.45 9.73 20.74
N THR A 22 3.54 10.13 22.01
CA THR A 22 4.35 9.44 23.03
C THR A 22 3.58 8.36 23.78
N ASP A 23 2.24 8.42 23.78
CA ASP A 23 1.39 7.41 24.40
C ASP A 23 1.24 6.19 23.46
N GLY A 24 1.59 5.00 23.97
CA GLY A 24 1.55 3.77 23.19
C GLY A 24 0.15 3.33 22.75
N SER A 25 -0.89 3.70 23.49
CA SER A 25 -2.28 3.41 23.11
C SER A 25 -2.72 4.26 21.92
N ASP A 26 -2.27 5.51 21.86
CA ASP A 26 -2.52 6.42 20.75
C ASP A 26 -1.70 6.04 19.51
N PHE A 27 -0.46 5.60 19.69
CA PHE A 27 0.33 5.00 18.60
C PHE A 27 -0.38 3.77 18.02
N LYS A 28 -0.87 2.87 18.88
CA LYS A 28 -1.64 1.69 18.46
C LYS A 28 -2.88 2.10 17.66
N LYS A 29 -3.64 3.10 18.11
CA LYS A 29 -4.82 3.61 17.37
C LYS A 29 -4.44 4.10 15.98
N LEU A 30 -3.37 4.89 15.84
CA LEU A 30 -2.89 5.34 14.53
C LEU A 30 -2.56 4.16 13.61
N VAL A 31 -1.80 3.18 14.11
CA VAL A 31 -1.44 1.99 13.32
C VAL A 31 -2.69 1.20 12.92
N SER A 32 -3.64 0.99 13.83
CA SER A 32 -4.91 0.32 13.51
C SER A 32 -5.70 1.06 12.44
N MET A 33 -5.83 2.39 12.52
CA MET A 33 -6.49 3.19 11.50
C MET A 33 -5.84 3.04 10.12
N LEU A 34 -4.49 3.03 10.06
CA LEU A 34 -3.75 2.84 8.81
C LEU A 34 -3.95 1.45 8.22
N MET A 35 -3.99 0.41 9.06
CA MET A 35 -4.26 -0.96 8.64
C MET A 35 -5.69 -1.10 8.11
N ASP A 36 -6.69 -0.63 8.86
CA ASP A 36 -8.10 -0.69 8.44
C ASP A 36 -8.28 0.02 7.09
N TYR A 37 -7.65 1.18 6.92
CA TYR A 37 -7.72 1.93 5.68
C TYR A 37 -7.03 1.21 4.53
N SER A 38 -5.80 0.74 4.74
CA SER A 38 -5.06 -0.02 3.72
C SER A 38 -5.80 -1.27 3.27
N GLU A 39 -6.54 -1.91 4.20
CA GLU A 39 -7.18 -3.17 3.95
C GLU A 39 -8.58 -3.08 3.37
N ASN A 40 -9.35 -2.09 3.84
CA ASN A 40 -10.80 -2.03 3.63
C ASN A 40 -11.27 -0.64 3.16
N GLN A 41 -10.37 0.32 2.99
CA GLN A 41 -10.69 1.71 2.64
C GLN A 41 -11.62 2.40 3.65
N THR A 42 -11.61 1.92 4.90
CA THR A 42 -12.40 2.44 6.02
C THR A 42 -11.50 2.73 7.21
N TYR A 43 -11.91 3.66 8.06
CA TYR A 43 -11.23 3.92 9.34
C TYR A 43 -12.19 4.62 10.29
N THR A 44 -11.98 4.46 11.59
CA THR A 44 -12.67 5.24 12.62
C THR A 44 -11.79 6.42 13.02
N LYS A 45 -12.35 7.64 12.97
CA LYS A 45 -11.64 8.85 13.39
C LYS A 45 -11.35 8.81 14.89
N SER A 46 -10.15 9.25 15.29
CA SER A 46 -9.78 9.35 16.70
C SER A 46 -10.24 10.69 17.29
N ASP A 47 -10.45 10.75 18.60
CA ASP A 47 -10.64 12.02 19.33
C ASP A 47 -9.32 12.81 19.44
N ASN A 48 -8.17 12.14 19.30
CA ASN A 48 -6.86 12.79 19.29
C ASN A 48 -6.57 13.40 17.91
N MET A 49 -6.44 14.72 17.86
CA MET A 49 -6.19 15.48 16.63
C MET A 49 -4.84 15.14 15.98
N ALA A 50 -3.79 14.85 16.76
CA ALA A 50 -2.48 14.47 16.24
C ALA A 50 -2.56 13.16 15.46
N ILE A 51 -3.27 12.15 16.00
CA ILE A 51 -3.51 10.88 15.31
C ILE A 51 -4.18 11.13 13.96
N ASN A 52 -5.24 11.94 13.93
CA ASN A 52 -5.96 12.23 12.69
C ASN A 52 -5.07 12.96 11.66
N ALA A 53 -4.20 13.86 12.12
CA ALA A 53 -3.27 14.58 11.25
C ALA A 53 -2.23 13.63 10.63
N PHE A 54 -1.57 12.79 11.44
CA PHE A 54 -0.65 11.77 10.93
C PHE A 54 -1.34 10.78 10.01
N PHE A 55 -2.53 10.30 10.39
CA PHE A 55 -3.32 9.42 9.54
C PHE A 55 -3.58 10.05 8.16
N THR A 56 -3.99 11.31 8.11
CA THR A 56 -4.27 12.01 6.84
C THR A 56 -3.03 12.10 5.94
N MET A 57 -1.86 12.38 6.51
CA MET A 57 -0.60 12.43 5.76
C MET A 57 -0.17 11.05 5.25
N LEU A 58 -0.25 10.03 6.10
CA LEU A 58 0.19 8.67 5.79
C LEU A 58 -0.78 7.95 4.86
N LYS A 59 -2.09 8.24 4.94
CA LYS A 59 -3.13 7.78 4.02
C LYS A 59 -2.74 8.07 2.56
N GLN A 60 -2.22 9.25 2.27
CA GLN A 60 -1.77 9.59 0.92
C GLN A 60 -0.60 8.72 0.44
N LYS A 61 0.26 8.23 1.36
CA LYS A 61 1.34 7.29 1.02
C LYS A 61 0.78 5.92 0.69
N ILE A 62 -0.17 5.44 1.50
CA ILE A 62 -0.88 4.18 1.27
C ILE A 62 -1.57 4.20 -0.10
N ASP A 63 -2.30 5.28 -0.44
CA ASP A 63 -2.97 5.43 -1.72
C ASP A 63 -1.98 5.31 -2.90
N ARG A 64 -0.81 5.96 -2.79
CA ARG A 64 0.24 5.88 -3.83
C ARG A 64 0.82 4.47 -3.97
N ASP A 65 1.07 3.79 -2.87
CA ASP A 65 1.64 2.44 -2.88
C ASP A 65 0.65 1.42 -3.44
N SER A 66 -0.64 1.56 -3.13
CA SER A 66 -1.72 0.76 -3.72
C SER A 66 -1.79 0.92 -5.24
N ILE A 67 -1.81 2.16 -5.74
CA ILE A 67 -1.80 2.44 -7.19
C ILE A 67 -0.56 1.84 -7.85
N LYS A 68 0.62 2.00 -7.22
CA LYS A 68 1.88 1.45 -7.74
C LYS A 68 1.84 -0.08 -7.81
N TYR A 69 1.26 -0.73 -6.80
CA TYR A 69 1.10 -2.18 -6.77
C TYR A 69 0.19 -2.66 -7.90
N GLU A 70 -0.98 -2.04 -8.07
CA GLU A 70 -1.93 -2.37 -9.15
C GLU A 70 -1.28 -2.23 -10.53
N ASN A 71 -0.63 -1.10 -10.79
CA ASN A 71 0.12 -0.87 -12.03
C ASN A 71 1.20 -1.94 -12.28
N THR A 72 1.88 -2.37 -11.21
CA THR A 72 2.92 -3.42 -11.30
C THR A 72 2.31 -4.77 -11.65
N ILE A 73 1.16 -5.11 -11.07
CA ILE A 73 0.44 -6.36 -11.36
C ILE A 73 -0.05 -6.36 -12.81
N GLU A 74 -0.62 -5.26 -13.28
CA GLU A 74 -1.08 -5.11 -14.67
C GLU A 74 0.09 -5.23 -15.66
N ALA A 75 1.20 -4.53 -15.41
CA ALA A 75 2.40 -4.61 -16.25
C ALA A 75 2.96 -6.04 -16.32
N ARG A 76 2.99 -6.76 -15.19
CA ARG A 76 3.42 -8.16 -15.15
C ARG A 76 2.48 -9.08 -15.91
N ARG A 77 1.16 -8.86 -15.79
CA ARG A 77 0.14 -9.63 -16.52
C ARG A 77 0.31 -9.46 -18.02
N GLU A 78 0.51 -8.22 -18.47
CA GLU A 78 0.69 -7.91 -19.89
C GLU A 78 2.01 -8.50 -20.43
N ALA A 79 3.11 -8.35 -19.69
CA ALA A 79 4.39 -8.97 -20.06
C ALA A 79 4.27 -10.50 -20.18
N GLY A 80 3.53 -11.14 -19.26
CA GLY A 80 3.23 -12.57 -19.31
C GLY A 80 2.42 -12.96 -20.56
N ARG A 81 1.39 -12.18 -20.90
CA ARG A 81 0.57 -12.40 -22.11
C ARG A 81 1.41 -12.28 -23.38
N LEU A 82 2.19 -11.22 -23.52
CA LEU A 82 3.08 -10.98 -24.67
C LEU A 82 4.14 -12.08 -24.79
N GLY A 83 4.74 -12.50 -23.67
CA GLY A 83 5.69 -13.61 -23.64
C GLY A 83 5.08 -14.94 -24.08
N GLY A 84 3.84 -15.22 -23.68
CA GLY A 84 3.09 -16.41 -24.12
C GLY A 84 2.81 -16.40 -25.63
N LEU A 85 2.35 -15.27 -26.18
CA LEU A 85 2.09 -15.10 -27.61
C LEU A 85 3.38 -15.25 -28.44
N ALA A 86 4.50 -14.69 -27.97
CA ALA A 86 5.79 -14.83 -28.64
C ALA A 86 6.24 -16.30 -28.72
N LYS A 87 6.04 -17.08 -27.64
CA LYS A 87 6.34 -18.53 -27.63
C LYS A 87 5.48 -19.30 -28.64
N GLN A 88 4.18 -19.02 -28.71
CA GLN A 88 3.28 -19.68 -29.68
C GLN A 88 3.66 -19.35 -31.12
N ARG A 89 3.94 -18.06 -31.41
CA ARG A 89 4.37 -17.63 -32.74
C ARG A 89 5.67 -18.31 -33.18
N ASN A 90 6.63 -18.45 -32.27
CA ASN A 90 7.89 -19.13 -32.58
C ASN A 90 7.69 -20.63 -32.83
N LYS A 91 6.80 -21.29 -32.07
CA LYS A 91 6.46 -22.71 -32.29
C LYS A 91 5.86 -22.94 -33.68
N ASN A 92 4.96 -22.07 -34.14
CA ASN A 92 4.33 -22.18 -35.46
C ASN A 92 5.26 -21.85 -36.64
N LYS A 93 6.41 -21.19 -36.40
CA LYS A 93 7.42 -20.93 -37.45
C LYS A 93 8.42 -22.07 -37.64
N MET A 94 8.47 -23.02 -36.70
CA MET A 94 9.42 -24.13 -36.68
C MET A 94 8.81 -25.49 -37.06
N GLY A 95 7.49 -25.55 -37.24
CA GLY A 95 6.77 -26.71 -37.78
C GLY A 95 6.26 -26.41 -39.17
#